data_AF-A0A834Z7J1-F1
#
_entry.id   AF-A0A834Z7J1-F1
#
_cell.length_a   1.000
_cell.length_b   1.000
_cell.length_c   1.000
_cell.angle_alpha   90.00
_cell.angle_beta   90.00
_cell.angle_gamma   90.00
#
_symmetry.space_group_name_H-M   'P 1'
#
loop_
_entity.id
_entity.type
_entity.pdbx_description
1 polymer ?
#
loop_
_entity_poly.entity_id
_entity_poly.type
_entity_poly.pdbx_seq_one_letter_code
_entity_poly.pdbx_strand_id
1 'polypeptide(L)'
;MLLMQGAVGLRMRVYDRIMCFVNCHFAAHLEAVNRRNADFDHVYRTMIFSRPSNLNAVAGMVPYLFLSFYLACSAYLFWLIYSSGLPLELSVAAGASSAVQMLRGTNAMGVHSEDLKPELSEADMVVFLGDFNYRLHGTSYDEARDFVSQRCFDWLRERDQLRAEMKAGKVFQGMREALIRFPPTYKFEKHQPGLAGYDSSEKKRIPAWCDRILYRDSRSALVSECNLECPVVSSILQYEACMDVVDSDHKPVRCIFSVDISRIDESIRRQEFGGIIRSNEKIRSLLEELCNVPEIIVSTNNIILQNQDTSILRITNKCGKDKAMFEIVCEGQSTVKEDGQAQDHHPRGSFGFPRWLEVTPAAGIIKPNQIVEVSVLHEEFHTLEEFVDGVPQNCWCEDTRDKEVILVVNVRGSCTTETRRHCIRVRHCFSAKNKHIDSRPTNSTQIQGNVLKRSDFRRISGSSDIVDDLRNLHTP
;
A
#
# COMPACT_ATOMS: atom_id res chain seq x y z
N MET A 1 -43.54 -17.62 5.16
CA MET A 1 -42.18 -17.75 4.58
C MET A 1 -41.96 -16.53 3.70
N LEU A 2 -41.31 -15.50 4.23
CA LEU A 2 -40.91 -14.31 3.46
C LEU A 2 -39.83 -14.78 2.47
N LEU A 3 -40.19 -15.01 1.21
CA LEU A 3 -39.20 -15.25 0.16
C LEU A 3 -38.34 -14.00 0.04
N MET A 4 -37.07 -14.09 0.42
CA MET A 4 -36.14 -12.97 0.34
C MET A 4 -35.82 -12.67 -1.13
N GLN A 5 -36.57 -11.72 -1.70
CA GLN A 5 -36.25 -11.09 -2.99
C GLN A 5 -35.16 -10.04 -2.76
N GLY A 6 -34.18 -9.98 -3.65
CA GLY A 6 -33.02 -9.11 -3.47
C GLY A 6 -31.91 -9.37 -4.49
N ALA A 7 -30.75 -8.76 -4.25
CA ALA A 7 -29.58 -8.94 -5.10
C ALA A 7 -28.29 -9.02 -4.29
N VAL A 8 -27.33 -9.77 -4.83
CA VAL A 8 -25.95 -9.83 -4.32
C VAL A 8 -25.02 -9.41 -5.43
N GLY A 9 -24.11 -8.50 -5.11
CA GLY A 9 -23.14 -7.94 -6.05
C GLY A 9 -21.73 -8.42 -5.74
N LEU A 10 -20.96 -8.67 -6.78
CA LEU A 10 -19.52 -8.86 -6.73
C LEU A 10 -18.85 -7.79 -7.59
N ARG A 11 -17.89 -7.07 -7.03
CA ARG A 11 -17.03 -6.14 -7.76
C ARG A 11 -15.62 -6.68 -7.75
N MET A 12 -15.01 -6.74 -8.92
CA MET A 12 -13.63 -7.16 -9.11
C MET A 12 -12.86 -6.18 -9.97
N ARG A 13 -11.55 -6.17 -9.79
CA ARG A 13 -10.61 -5.47 -10.65
C ARG A 13 -9.83 -6.49 -11.47
N VAL A 14 -9.81 -6.32 -12.79
CA VAL A 14 -9.02 -7.11 -13.74
C VAL A 14 -8.08 -6.14 -14.45
N TYR A 15 -6.78 -6.27 -14.22
CA TYR A 15 -5.79 -5.22 -14.55
C TYR A 15 -6.16 -3.87 -13.93
N ASP A 16 -6.42 -2.86 -14.76
CA ASP A 16 -6.87 -1.53 -14.38
C ASP A 16 -8.37 -1.32 -14.57
N ARG A 17 -9.12 -2.37 -14.95
CA ARG A 17 -10.55 -2.31 -15.29
C ARG A 17 -11.44 -2.89 -14.22
N ILE A 18 -12.61 -2.28 -14.05
CA ILE A 18 -13.59 -2.63 -13.03
C ILE A 18 -14.72 -3.43 -13.65
N MET A 19 -14.95 -4.62 -13.11
CA MET A 19 -16.05 -5.50 -13.52
C MET A 19 -16.98 -5.76 -12.34
N CYS A 20 -18.29 -5.66 -12.56
CA CYS A 20 -19.32 -5.92 -11.57
C CYS A 20 -20.25 -7.03 -12.04
N PHE A 21 -20.60 -7.95 -11.14
CA PHE A 21 -21.53 -9.05 -11.36
C PHE A 21 -22.63 -8.96 -10.32
N VAL A 22 -23.89 -8.91 -10.76
CA VAL A 22 -25.05 -8.72 -9.90
C VAL A 22 -26.00 -9.89 -10.10
N ASN A 23 -26.12 -10.74 -9.08
CA ASN A 23 -27.09 -11.82 -9.07
C ASN A 23 -28.40 -11.35 -8.42
N CYS A 24 -29.52 -11.45 -9.12
CA CYS A 24 -30.82 -10.95 -8.71
C CYS A 24 -31.87 -12.06 -8.58
N HIS A 25 -32.79 -11.88 -7.65
CA HIS A 25 -34.04 -12.63 -7.57
C HIS A 25 -35.20 -11.64 -7.36
N PHE A 26 -35.93 -11.34 -8.44
CA PHE A 26 -37.01 -10.33 -8.44
C PHE A 26 -38.39 -10.91 -8.14
N ALA A 27 -39.37 -10.02 -7.92
CA ALA A 27 -40.75 -10.38 -7.64
C ALA A 27 -41.38 -11.38 -8.64
N ALA A 28 -41.90 -12.47 -8.09
CA ALA A 28 -42.64 -13.49 -8.83
C ALA A 28 -44.05 -13.02 -9.23
N HIS A 29 -44.74 -13.88 -10.01
CA HIS A 29 -46.10 -13.71 -10.56
C HIS A 29 -46.19 -12.89 -11.86
N LEU A 30 -47.12 -13.30 -12.74
CA LEU A 30 -47.32 -12.73 -14.07
C LEU A 30 -47.58 -11.21 -14.03
N GLU A 31 -48.45 -10.77 -13.13
CA GLU A 31 -48.91 -9.37 -13.03
C GLU A 31 -47.89 -8.42 -12.39
N ALA A 32 -46.83 -8.93 -11.76
CA ALA A 32 -45.91 -8.13 -10.94
C ALA A 32 -44.82 -7.39 -11.76
N VAL A 33 -45.09 -7.03 -13.02
CA VAL A 33 -44.11 -6.38 -13.93
C VAL A 33 -43.56 -5.09 -13.32
N ASN A 34 -44.44 -4.19 -12.88
CA ASN A 34 -44.03 -2.91 -12.27
C ASN A 34 -43.21 -3.12 -11.00
N ARG A 35 -43.46 -4.21 -10.25
CA ARG A 35 -42.69 -4.55 -9.05
C ARG A 35 -41.29 -5.03 -9.40
N ARG A 36 -41.13 -5.88 -10.43
CA ARG A 36 -39.81 -6.29 -10.93
C ARG A 36 -38.98 -5.10 -11.43
N ASN A 37 -39.62 -4.16 -12.12
CA ASN A 37 -38.95 -2.92 -12.54
C ASN A 37 -38.48 -2.11 -11.32
N ALA A 38 -39.31 -1.99 -10.30
CA ALA A 38 -38.94 -1.32 -9.05
C ALA A 38 -37.82 -2.07 -8.29
N ASP A 39 -37.81 -3.42 -8.33
CA ASP A 39 -36.73 -4.22 -7.76
C ASP A 39 -35.40 -3.94 -8.49
N PHE A 40 -35.41 -3.88 -9.82
CA PHE A 40 -34.24 -3.49 -10.63
C PHE A 40 -33.76 -2.09 -10.26
N ASP A 41 -34.65 -1.10 -10.27
CA ASP A 41 -34.30 0.30 -9.96
C ASP A 41 -33.70 0.44 -8.56
N HIS A 42 -34.29 -0.25 -7.58
CA HIS A 42 -33.78 -0.28 -6.21
C HIS A 42 -32.38 -0.89 -6.15
N VAL A 43 -32.17 -2.06 -6.76
CA VAL A 43 -30.86 -2.73 -6.80
C VAL A 43 -29.82 -1.84 -7.49
N TYR A 44 -30.14 -1.27 -8.65
CA TYR A 44 -29.21 -0.44 -9.42
C TYR A 44 -28.78 0.81 -8.67
N ARG A 45 -29.70 1.45 -7.92
CA ARG A 45 -29.43 2.70 -7.18
C ARG A 45 -28.83 2.50 -5.80
N THR A 46 -29.07 1.37 -5.15
CA THR A 46 -28.67 1.15 -3.75
C THR A 46 -27.51 0.18 -3.60
N MET A 47 -27.14 -0.56 -4.66
CA MET A 47 -25.98 -1.44 -4.62
C MET A 47 -24.70 -0.63 -4.59
N ILE A 48 -23.98 -0.77 -3.48
CA ILE A 48 -22.77 -0.04 -3.19
C ILE A 48 -21.67 -1.02 -2.80
N PHE A 49 -20.49 -0.86 -3.38
CA PHE A 49 -19.33 -1.69 -3.04
C PHE A 49 -18.41 -0.96 -2.08
N SER A 50 -17.94 -1.66 -1.05
CA SER A 50 -16.84 -1.14 -0.24
C SER A 50 -15.59 -1.06 -1.11
N ARG A 51 -14.91 0.10 -1.10
CA ARG A 51 -13.56 0.16 -1.62
C ARG A 51 -12.72 -0.85 -0.82
N PRO A 52 -11.85 -1.65 -1.48
CA PRO A 52 -10.81 -2.32 -0.73
C PRO A 52 -10.07 -1.23 0.04
N SER A 53 -10.04 -1.34 1.37
CA SER A 53 -9.21 -0.46 2.19
C SER A 53 -7.80 -0.59 1.63
N ASN A 54 -7.32 0.48 1.00
CA ASN A 54 -5.93 0.56 0.58
C ASN A 54 -5.10 0.18 1.80
N LEU A 55 -4.46 -0.99 1.79
CA LEU A 55 -3.32 -1.29 2.64
C LEU A 55 -2.10 -0.47 2.15
N ASN A 56 -2.31 0.82 1.88
CA ASN A 56 -1.26 1.82 1.71
C ASN A 56 -1.07 2.61 3.01
N ALA A 57 -1.19 1.92 4.15
CA ALA A 57 -0.54 2.35 5.38
C ALA A 57 0.89 1.78 5.38
N VAL A 58 1.74 2.26 4.48
CA VAL A 58 3.22 2.10 4.59
C VAL A 58 3.79 3.13 5.60
N ALA A 59 2.92 3.74 6.41
CA ALA A 59 3.32 4.52 7.57
C ALA A 59 2.49 4.05 8.78
N GLY A 60 3.01 3.06 9.51
CA GLY A 60 2.49 2.70 10.83
C GLY A 60 2.15 1.22 11.03
N MET A 61 3.11 0.30 10.87
CA MET A 61 3.01 -1.04 11.49
C MET A 61 4.39 -1.56 11.94
N VAL A 62 4.89 -0.96 13.02
CA VAL A 62 5.60 -1.68 14.09
C VAL A 62 4.76 -1.32 15.32
N PRO A 63 3.99 -2.24 15.96
CA PRO A 63 4.48 -3.53 16.46
C PRO A 63 3.40 -4.64 16.51
N TYR A 64 3.47 -5.68 15.67
CA TYR A 64 2.89 -7.00 15.99
C TYR A 64 3.74 -8.10 15.35
N LEU A 65 4.95 -8.27 15.88
CA LEU A 65 5.58 -9.58 15.95
C LEU A 65 4.74 -10.44 16.91
N PHE A 66 4.57 -11.72 16.57
CA PHE A 66 3.79 -12.77 17.26
C PHE A 66 2.28 -12.82 16.95
N LEU A 67 1.93 -13.62 15.94
CA LEU A 67 1.07 -14.80 16.15
C LEU A 67 1.14 -15.74 14.94
N SER A 68 2.22 -16.52 14.88
CA SER A 68 2.28 -17.73 14.08
C SER A 68 1.42 -18.80 14.76
N PHE A 69 0.28 -19.16 14.18
CA PHE A 69 -0.30 -20.52 14.12
C PHE A 69 -1.73 -20.41 13.57
N TYR A 70 -1.90 -20.65 12.27
CA TYR A 70 -3.08 -21.26 11.60
C TYR A 70 -2.88 -21.17 10.07
N LEU A 71 -1.71 -21.62 9.62
CA LEU A 71 -1.30 -21.68 8.21
C LEU A 71 -0.92 -23.13 7.89
N ALA A 72 -1.93 -23.97 7.70
CA ALA A 72 -1.76 -25.28 7.07
C ALA A 72 -2.90 -25.65 6.10
N CYS A 73 -4.00 -24.89 6.04
CA CYS A 73 -5.08 -25.11 5.06
C CYS A 73 -5.23 -23.99 4.01
N SER A 74 -4.49 -22.89 4.07
CA SER A 74 -4.60 -21.80 3.07
C SER A 74 -3.59 -21.87 1.93
N ALA A 75 -2.54 -22.69 2.04
CA ALA A 75 -1.47 -22.75 1.02
C ALA A 75 -1.92 -23.43 -0.30
N TYR A 76 -2.86 -24.38 -0.24
CA TYR A 76 -3.34 -25.07 -1.44
C TYR A 76 -4.30 -24.20 -2.27
N LEU A 77 -5.13 -23.38 -1.61
CA LEU A 77 -6.02 -22.44 -2.27
C LEU A 77 -5.24 -21.26 -2.90
N PHE A 78 -4.18 -20.78 -2.23
CA PHE A 78 -3.31 -19.73 -2.76
C PHE A 78 -2.45 -20.21 -3.94
N TRP A 79 -2.02 -21.47 -3.96
CA TRP A 79 -1.26 -22.03 -5.09
C TRP A 79 -2.13 -22.16 -6.36
N LEU A 80 -3.41 -22.55 -6.22
CA LEU A 80 -4.37 -22.59 -7.33
C LEU A 80 -4.66 -21.19 -7.91
N ILE A 81 -4.68 -20.15 -7.07
CA ILE A 81 -4.88 -18.77 -7.51
C ILE A 81 -3.60 -18.19 -8.14
N TYR A 82 -2.42 -18.45 -7.57
CA TYR A 82 -1.13 -17.94 -8.07
C TYR A 82 -0.70 -18.57 -9.40
N SER A 83 -1.07 -19.83 -9.66
CA SER A 83 -0.74 -20.53 -10.91
C SER A 83 -1.51 -20.02 -12.14
N SER A 84 -2.49 -19.11 -11.96
CA SER A 84 -3.32 -18.54 -13.04
C SER A 84 -2.81 -17.19 -13.60
N GLY A 85 -1.75 -16.61 -13.02
CA GLY A 85 -1.14 -15.38 -13.54
C GLY A 85 -2.01 -14.11 -13.50
N LEU A 86 -3.15 -14.12 -12.79
CA LEU A 86 -4.11 -13.01 -12.71
C LEU A 86 -4.08 -12.37 -11.31
N PRO A 87 -3.78 -11.06 -11.17
CA PRO A 87 -3.99 -10.35 -9.92
C PRO A 87 -5.50 -10.06 -9.77
N LEU A 88 -6.20 -10.83 -8.94
CA LEU A 88 -7.60 -10.59 -8.58
C LEU A 88 -7.69 -9.84 -7.24
N GLU A 89 -8.35 -8.68 -7.23
CA GLU A 89 -8.88 -8.03 -6.03
C GLU A 89 -10.41 -8.16 -6.00
N LEU A 90 -10.97 -8.64 -4.89
CA LEU A 90 -12.38 -9.02 -4.75
C LEU A 90 -13.09 -8.19 -3.67
N SER A 91 -14.26 -7.62 -3.98
CA SER A 91 -15.16 -6.95 -3.02
C SER A 91 -16.61 -7.43 -3.21
N VAL A 92 -17.30 -7.75 -2.12
CA VAL A 92 -18.67 -8.34 -2.13
C VAL A 92 -19.65 -7.37 -1.48
N ALA A 93 -20.86 -7.24 -2.05
CA ALA A 93 -21.94 -6.41 -1.55
C ALA A 93 -23.29 -7.17 -1.54
N ALA A 94 -24.17 -6.85 -0.60
CA ALA A 94 -25.53 -7.41 -0.51
C ALA A 94 -26.57 -6.28 -0.44
N GLY A 95 -27.61 -6.35 -1.27
CA GLY A 95 -28.74 -5.41 -1.29
C GLY A 95 -30.06 -6.16 -1.08
N ALA A 96 -30.77 -5.85 0.01
CA ALA A 96 -32.11 -6.38 0.27
C ALA A 96 -33.19 -5.33 -0.09
N SER A 97 -34.29 -5.77 -0.69
CA SER A 97 -35.49 -4.95 -0.90
C SER A 97 -36.50 -5.27 0.20
N SER A 98 -36.65 -4.38 1.19
CA SER A 98 -37.76 -4.43 2.15
C SER A 98 -38.63 -3.17 1.98
N ALA A 99 -39.91 -3.40 1.70
CA ALA A 99 -40.89 -2.34 1.47
C ALA A 99 -41.29 -1.66 2.79
N VAL A 100 -40.61 -0.58 3.17
CA VAL A 100 -41.17 0.51 4.01
C VAL A 100 -40.53 1.83 3.57
N GLN A 101 -41.28 2.68 2.88
CA GLN A 101 -40.87 4.05 2.60
C GLN A 101 -40.89 4.87 3.91
N MET A 102 -39.75 5.42 4.31
CA MET A 102 -39.67 6.53 5.25
C MET A 102 -39.22 7.79 4.48
N LEU A 103 -40.07 8.80 4.54
CA LEU A 103 -39.92 10.13 3.97
C LEU A 103 -38.58 10.77 4.44
N ARG A 104 -37.70 11.20 3.52
CA ARG A 104 -36.50 11.97 3.88
C ARG A 104 -36.79 13.47 3.74
N GLY A 105 -36.86 14.15 4.88
CA GLY A 105 -37.01 15.61 4.97
C GLY A 105 -35.79 16.36 4.45
N THR A 106 -36.05 17.56 3.93
CA THR A 106 -35.11 18.50 3.34
C THR A 106 -34.23 19.23 4.35
N ASN A 107 -33.00 19.55 3.89
CA ASN A 107 -32.04 20.57 4.34
C ASN A 107 -31.08 20.22 5.49
N ALA A 108 -29.77 20.17 5.19
CA ALA A 108 -28.78 21.15 5.66
C ALA A 108 -27.40 20.90 5.03
N MET A 109 -26.74 21.98 4.60
CA MET A 109 -25.36 22.03 4.12
C MET A 109 -24.38 21.54 5.19
N GLY A 110 -23.49 20.62 4.82
CA GLY A 110 -22.34 20.21 5.62
C GLY A 110 -21.36 19.45 4.75
N VAL A 111 -20.18 20.02 4.53
CA VAL A 111 -19.05 19.39 3.84
C VAL A 111 -18.55 18.24 4.72
N HIS A 112 -19.08 17.05 4.50
CA HIS A 112 -18.43 15.81 4.86
C HIS A 112 -17.91 15.18 3.56
N SER A 113 -16.62 14.90 3.53
CA SER A 113 -16.04 13.91 2.62
C SER A 113 -16.67 12.56 2.98
N GLU A 114 -17.91 12.31 2.56
CA GLU A 114 -18.41 10.94 2.48
C GLU A 114 -17.48 10.21 1.51
N ASP A 115 -16.80 9.19 2.00
CA ASP A 115 -16.05 8.25 1.16
C ASP A 115 -16.96 7.85 -0.02
N LEU A 116 -16.67 8.38 -1.22
CA LEU A 116 -17.43 8.07 -2.44
C LEU A 116 -17.36 6.57 -2.66
N LYS A 117 -18.44 5.89 -2.25
CA LYS A 117 -18.53 4.45 -2.36
C LYS A 117 -18.81 4.11 -3.83
N PRO A 118 -17.98 3.26 -4.47
CA PRO A 118 -18.11 2.98 -5.89
C PRO A 118 -19.50 2.45 -6.24
N GLU A 119 -20.12 3.08 -7.23
CA GLU A 119 -21.42 2.71 -7.79
C GLU A 119 -21.27 1.71 -8.96
N LEU A 120 -22.36 1.03 -9.32
CA LEU A 120 -22.41 0.15 -10.51
C LEU A 120 -22.18 0.91 -11.83
N SER A 121 -22.50 2.20 -11.87
CA SER A 121 -22.35 3.07 -13.04
C SER A 121 -20.88 3.29 -13.43
N GLU A 122 -19.96 3.26 -12.46
CA GLU A 122 -18.52 3.48 -12.65
C GLU A 122 -17.79 2.28 -13.27
N ALA A 123 -18.41 1.10 -13.28
CA ALA A 123 -17.75 -0.11 -13.77
C ALA A 123 -17.60 -0.09 -15.30
N ASP A 124 -16.46 -0.56 -15.79
CA ASP A 124 -16.21 -0.74 -17.22
C ASP A 124 -17.10 -1.84 -17.81
N MET A 125 -17.37 -2.88 -17.02
CA MET A 125 -18.32 -3.95 -17.38
C MET A 125 -19.24 -4.27 -16.20
N VAL A 126 -20.53 -4.45 -16.50
CA VAL A 126 -21.56 -4.87 -15.54
C VAL A 126 -22.31 -6.04 -16.12
N VAL A 127 -22.43 -7.13 -15.37
CA VAL A 127 -23.22 -8.31 -15.72
C VAL A 127 -24.32 -8.48 -14.68
N PHE A 128 -25.58 -8.41 -15.12
CA PHE A 128 -26.73 -8.79 -14.31
C PHE A 128 -27.15 -10.21 -14.68
N LEU A 129 -27.36 -11.06 -13.69
CA LEU A 129 -27.83 -12.43 -13.88
C LEU A 129 -28.80 -12.86 -12.79
N GLY A 130 -29.55 -13.93 -13.03
CA GLY A 130 -30.38 -14.57 -12.01
C GLY A 130 -31.84 -14.77 -12.44
N ASP A 131 -32.72 -15.00 -11.47
CA ASP A 131 -34.15 -15.16 -11.68
C ASP A 131 -34.83 -13.79 -11.67
N PHE A 132 -34.97 -13.19 -12.85
CA PHE A 132 -35.64 -11.91 -12.99
C PHE A 132 -37.16 -12.05 -12.99
N ASN A 133 -37.69 -13.27 -13.07
CA ASN A 133 -39.11 -13.59 -12.95
C ASN A 133 -40.07 -12.91 -13.97
N TYR A 134 -39.57 -12.29 -15.04
CA TYR A 134 -40.40 -11.82 -16.14
C TYR A 134 -41.05 -13.00 -16.89
N ARG A 135 -42.29 -12.82 -17.34
CA ARG A 135 -43.14 -13.88 -17.90
C ARG A 135 -43.58 -13.54 -19.32
N LEU A 136 -44.32 -14.45 -19.94
CA LEU A 136 -44.95 -14.23 -21.24
C LEU A 136 -46.31 -13.55 -21.06
N HIS A 137 -46.49 -12.37 -21.65
CA HIS A 137 -47.76 -11.65 -21.64
C HIS A 137 -48.72 -12.19 -22.71
N GLY A 138 -50.02 -12.22 -22.42
CA GLY A 138 -51.06 -12.54 -23.41
C GLY A 138 -50.93 -13.91 -24.08
N THR A 139 -50.31 -14.89 -23.40
CA THR A 139 -50.11 -16.26 -23.92
C THR A 139 -50.72 -17.26 -22.96
N SER A 140 -51.60 -18.13 -23.45
CA SER A 140 -52.14 -19.22 -22.65
C SER A 140 -51.09 -20.34 -22.46
N TYR A 141 -51.34 -21.23 -21.50
CA TYR A 141 -50.45 -22.38 -21.26
C TYR A 141 -50.33 -23.27 -22.50
N ASP A 142 -51.45 -23.60 -23.14
CA ASP A 142 -51.48 -24.51 -24.29
C ASP A 142 -50.78 -23.88 -25.51
N GLU A 143 -51.02 -22.60 -25.81
CA GLU A 143 -50.30 -21.87 -26.88
C GLU A 143 -48.79 -21.85 -26.63
N ALA A 144 -48.37 -21.58 -25.39
CA ALA A 144 -46.95 -21.56 -25.05
C ALA A 144 -46.32 -22.95 -25.24
N ARG A 145 -47.01 -24.02 -24.85
CA ARG A 145 -46.55 -25.41 -25.06
C ARG A 145 -46.46 -25.75 -26.54
N ASP A 146 -47.41 -25.30 -27.36
CA ASP A 146 -47.41 -25.51 -28.81
C ASP A 146 -46.24 -24.78 -29.49
N PHE A 147 -45.98 -23.52 -29.15
CA PHE A 147 -44.83 -22.81 -29.69
C PHE A 147 -43.50 -23.43 -29.24
N VAL A 148 -43.41 -23.93 -28.00
CA VAL A 148 -42.22 -24.63 -27.51
C VAL A 148 -42.00 -25.94 -28.28
N SER A 149 -43.06 -26.74 -28.51
CA SER A 149 -42.96 -28.01 -29.23
C SER A 149 -42.53 -27.82 -30.69
N GLN A 150 -43.01 -26.75 -31.33
CA GLN A 150 -42.64 -26.36 -32.70
C GLN A 150 -41.29 -25.62 -32.78
N ARG A 151 -40.62 -25.36 -31.63
CA ARG A 151 -39.41 -24.52 -31.52
C ARG A 151 -39.57 -23.12 -32.11
N CYS A 152 -40.79 -22.60 -32.11
CA CYS A 152 -41.16 -21.28 -32.59
C CYS A 152 -40.88 -20.20 -31.53
N PHE A 153 -39.61 -20.09 -31.12
CA PHE A 153 -39.22 -19.20 -30.03
C PHE A 153 -39.32 -17.71 -30.38
N ASP A 154 -39.30 -17.33 -31.67
CA ASP A 154 -39.51 -15.95 -32.12
C ASP A 154 -40.83 -15.36 -31.60
N TRP A 155 -41.93 -16.10 -31.76
CA TRP A 155 -43.25 -15.66 -31.30
C TRP A 155 -43.34 -15.51 -29.78
N LEU A 156 -42.68 -16.39 -29.04
CA LEU A 156 -42.60 -16.30 -27.58
C LEU A 156 -41.77 -15.08 -27.15
N ARG A 157 -40.66 -14.79 -27.84
CA ARG A 157 -39.80 -13.62 -27.54
C ARG A 157 -40.50 -12.29 -27.74
N GLU A 158 -41.44 -12.19 -28.68
CA GLU A 158 -42.26 -10.98 -28.89
C GLU A 158 -43.23 -10.73 -27.72
N ARG A 159 -43.56 -11.78 -26.95
CA ARG A 159 -44.45 -11.71 -25.79
C ARG A 159 -43.72 -11.70 -24.45
N ASP A 160 -42.39 -11.68 -24.46
CA ASP A 160 -41.55 -11.63 -23.26
C ASP A 160 -41.61 -10.24 -22.60
N GLN A 161 -42.05 -10.20 -21.34
CA GLN A 161 -42.18 -8.94 -20.60
C GLN A 161 -40.85 -8.20 -20.44
N LEU A 162 -39.73 -8.90 -20.20
CA LEU A 162 -38.43 -8.24 -20.01
C LEU A 162 -38.02 -7.49 -21.28
N ARG A 163 -38.12 -8.15 -22.44
CA ARG A 163 -37.82 -7.52 -23.74
C ARG A 163 -38.70 -6.31 -24.01
N ALA A 164 -40.00 -6.39 -23.71
CA ALA A 164 -40.91 -5.27 -23.85
C ALA A 164 -40.52 -4.07 -22.96
N GLU A 165 -40.20 -4.34 -21.69
CA GLU A 165 -39.84 -3.28 -20.72
C GLU A 165 -38.45 -2.67 -21.00
N MET A 166 -37.49 -3.46 -21.49
CA MET A 166 -36.19 -2.97 -21.98
C MET A 166 -36.37 -2.10 -23.23
N LYS A 167 -37.18 -2.54 -24.21
CA LYS A 167 -37.47 -1.77 -25.43
C LYS A 167 -38.17 -0.45 -25.13
N ALA A 168 -39.03 -0.44 -24.10
CA ALA A 168 -39.68 0.77 -23.59
C ALA A 168 -38.74 1.68 -22.77
N GLY A 169 -37.48 1.27 -22.54
CA GLY A 169 -36.51 2.04 -21.77
C GLY A 169 -36.80 2.12 -20.27
N LYS A 170 -37.60 1.19 -19.73
CA LYS A 170 -38.01 1.22 -18.31
C LYS A 170 -37.04 0.50 -17.38
N VAL A 171 -36.30 -0.48 -17.87
CA VAL A 171 -35.32 -1.28 -17.10
C VAL A 171 -34.07 -1.57 -17.93
N PHE A 172 -32.95 -1.83 -17.25
CA PHE A 172 -31.70 -2.27 -17.84
C PHE A 172 -31.19 -1.40 -19.00
N GLN A 173 -31.32 -0.07 -18.88
CA GLN A 173 -30.93 0.88 -19.92
C GLN A 173 -29.44 0.73 -20.26
N GLY A 174 -29.13 0.67 -21.56
CA GLY A 174 -27.76 0.47 -22.05
C GLY A 174 -27.21 -0.95 -21.90
N MET A 175 -27.95 -1.88 -21.30
CA MET A 175 -27.55 -3.30 -21.26
C MET A 175 -28.01 -4.04 -22.51
N ARG A 176 -27.33 -5.15 -22.79
CA ARG A 176 -27.57 -6.05 -23.91
C ARG A 176 -27.81 -7.46 -23.39
N GLU A 177 -28.59 -8.21 -24.14
CA GLU A 177 -28.86 -9.63 -23.92
C GLU A 177 -28.56 -10.39 -25.22
N ALA A 178 -28.01 -11.60 -25.12
CA ALA A 178 -27.87 -12.45 -26.30
C ALA A 178 -29.24 -12.91 -26.83
N LEU A 179 -29.31 -13.23 -28.11
CA LEU A 179 -30.51 -13.84 -28.66
C LEU A 179 -30.76 -15.20 -28.00
N ILE A 180 -31.88 -15.32 -27.29
CA ILE A 180 -32.33 -16.56 -26.66
C ILE A 180 -32.71 -17.57 -27.75
N ARG A 181 -31.95 -18.65 -27.90
CA ARG A 181 -32.22 -19.74 -28.87
C ARG A 181 -32.69 -21.04 -28.21
N PHE A 182 -32.90 -21.01 -26.89
CA PHE A 182 -33.28 -22.14 -26.06
C PHE A 182 -34.72 -21.99 -25.53
N PRO A 183 -35.39 -23.10 -25.18
CA PRO A 183 -36.77 -23.06 -24.69
C PRO A 183 -36.88 -22.40 -23.30
N PRO A 184 -38.09 -21.96 -22.89
CA PRO A 184 -38.33 -21.38 -21.57
C PRO A 184 -37.82 -22.25 -20.42
N THR A 185 -37.17 -21.64 -19.44
CA THR A 185 -36.44 -22.33 -18.36
C THR A 185 -37.28 -22.63 -17.13
N TYR A 186 -38.49 -22.09 -17.07
CA TYR A 186 -39.47 -22.26 -15.99
C TYR A 186 -40.86 -22.55 -16.61
N LYS A 187 -41.77 -23.31 -15.99
CA LYS A 187 -41.64 -24.13 -14.78
C LYS A 187 -41.63 -25.61 -15.17
N PHE A 188 -40.69 -26.35 -14.63
CA PHE A 188 -40.58 -27.80 -14.81
C PHE A 188 -41.05 -28.58 -13.59
N GLU A 189 -41.37 -29.85 -13.82
CA GLU A 189 -41.42 -30.86 -12.78
C GLU A 189 -40.01 -31.37 -12.51
N LYS A 190 -39.70 -31.56 -11.23
CA LYS A 190 -38.39 -32.06 -10.81
C LYS A 190 -38.23 -33.52 -11.23
N HIS A 191 -37.02 -33.90 -11.58
CA HIS A 191 -36.63 -35.25 -12.00
C HIS A 191 -37.29 -35.74 -13.30
N GLN A 192 -37.98 -34.86 -14.05
CA GLN A 192 -38.51 -35.16 -15.38
C GLN A 192 -37.59 -34.60 -16.48
N PRO A 193 -37.03 -35.46 -17.34
CA PRO A 193 -36.15 -35.01 -18.41
C PRO A 193 -36.93 -34.47 -19.61
N GLY A 194 -36.29 -33.56 -20.35
CA GLY A 194 -36.79 -33.06 -21.63
C GLY A 194 -37.99 -32.11 -21.55
N LEU A 195 -38.50 -31.73 -22.72
CA LEU A 195 -39.59 -30.75 -22.87
C LEU A 195 -40.99 -31.30 -22.55
N ALA A 196 -41.09 -32.58 -22.19
CA ALA A 196 -42.32 -33.15 -21.63
C ALA A 196 -42.51 -32.74 -20.17
N GLY A 197 -41.42 -32.42 -19.46
CA GLY A 197 -41.44 -32.12 -18.02
C GLY A 197 -41.90 -30.71 -17.64
N TYR A 198 -42.59 -29.96 -18.50
CA TYR A 198 -43.20 -28.70 -18.07
C TYR A 198 -44.40 -28.96 -17.13
N ASP A 199 -44.66 -28.01 -16.24
CA ASP A 199 -45.65 -28.10 -15.15
C ASP A 199 -47.01 -28.64 -15.60
N SER A 200 -47.30 -29.90 -15.30
CA SER A 200 -48.60 -30.54 -15.56
C SER A 200 -49.58 -30.44 -14.38
N SER A 201 -49.16 -29.75 -13.31
CA SER A 201 -50.01 -29.50 -12.14
C SER A 201 -51.26 -28.69 -12.48
N GLU A 202 -52.27 -28.74 -11.60
CA GLU A 202 -53.53 -27.98 -11.78
C GLU A 202 -53.32 -26.47 -11.98
N LYS A 203 -52.22 -25.92 -11.48
CA LYS A 203 -51.87 -24.49 -11.62
C LYS A 203 -51.40 -24.12 -13.02
N LYS A 204 -51.02 -25.11 -13.86
CA LYS A 204 -50.56 -24.97 -15.25
C LYS A 204 -49.75 -23.69 -15.50
N ARG A 205 -48.61 -23.55 -14.81
CA ARG A 205 -47.79 -22.33 -14.94
C ARG A 205 -47.26 -22.22 -16.37
N ILE A 206 -47.60 -21.11 -17.03
CA ILE A 206 -47.15 -20.81 -18.39
C ILE A 206 -45.60 -20.83 -18.44
N PRO A 207 -45.00 -21.56 -19.39
CA PRO A 207 -43.57 -21.56 -19.61
C PRO A 207 -43.00 -20.13 -19.80
N ALA A 208 -41.90 -19.79 -19.13
CA ALA A 208 -41.28 -18.46 -19.19
C ALA A 208 -39.75 -18.51 -19.09
N TRP A 209 -39.08 -17.51 -19.69
CA TRP A 209 -37.65 -17.25 -19.49
C TRP A 209 -37.46 -16.34 -18.27
N CYS A 210 -37.55 -16.96 -17.10
CA CYS A 210 -37.32 -16.29 -15.82
C CYS A 210 -35.84 -16.01 -15.57
N ASP A 211 -34.97 -16.94 -16.00
CA ASP A 211 -33.54 -16.95 -15.71
C ASP A 211 -32.76 -16.26 -16.85
N ARG A 212 -32.12 -15.11 -16.57
CA ARG A 212 -31.58 -14.20 -17.60
C ARG A 212 -30.15 -13.77 -17.29
N ILE A 213 -29.42 -13.38 -18.33
CA ILE A 213 -28.06 -12.84 -18.23
C ILE A 213 -27.94 -11.64 -19.18
N LEU A 214 -27.78 -10.46 -18.61
CA LEU A 214 -27.64 -9.18 -19.30
C LEU A 214 -26.29 -8.58 -18.97
N TYR A 215 -25.74 -7.77 -19.88
CA TYR A 215 -24.45 -7.15 -19.68
C TYR A 215 -24.35 -5.78 -20.33
N ARG A 216 -23.49 -4.93 -19.75
CA ARG A 216 -23.00 -3.67 -20.32
C ARG A 216 -21.48 -3.74 -20.30
N ASP A 217 -20.84 -3.30 -21.37
CA ASP A 217 -19.40 -3.06 -21.42
C ASP A 217 -19.12 -1.57 -21.74
N SER A 218 -17.87 -1.21 -22.01
CA SER A 218 -17.48 0.17 -22.30
C SER A 218 -17.88 0.63 -23.71
N ARG A 219 -18.42 -0.25 -24.55
CA ARG A 219 -18.75 0.11 -25.93
C ARG A 219 -19.96 1.05 -25.97
N SER A 220 -19.74 2.22 -26.58
CA SER A 220 -20.81 3.15 -26.91
C SER A 220 -21.64 2.71 -28.13
N ALA A 221 -21.05 1.94 -29.04
CA ALA A 221 -21.69 1.42 -30.25
C ALA A 221 -21.42 -0.07 -30.45
N LEU A 222 -22.24 -0.73 -31.28
CA LEU A 222 -22.19 -2.19 -31.50
C LEU A 222 -20.85 -2.69 -32.06
N VAL A 223 -20.07 -1.82 -32.71
CA VAL A 223 -18.83 -2.18 -33.43
C VAL A 223 -17.61 -1.42 -32.90
N SER A 224 -17.67 -0.89 -31.66
CA SER A 224 -16.51 -0.22 -31.07
C SER A 224 -15.37 -1.20 -30.79
N GLU A 225 -14.16 -0.82 -31.20
CA GLU A 225 -12.91 -1.53 -30.87
C GLU A 225 -12.45 -1.23 -29.44
N CYS A 226 -11.65 -2.13 -28.88
CA CYS A 226 -11.08 -1.97 -27.54
C CYS A 226 -9.88 -1.02 -27.57
N ASN A 227 -9.89 0.01 -26.71
CA ASN A 227 -8.81 0.99 -26.55
C ASN A 227 -8.93 1.70 -25.19
N LEU A 228 -8.08 2.69 -24.88
CA LEU A 228 -8.11 3.35 -23.56
C LEU A 228 -9.41 4.11 -23.25
N GLU A 229 -10.13 4.60 -24.26
CA GLU A 229 -11.43 5.28 -24.12
C GLU A 229 -12.60 4.28 -24.07
N CYS A 230 -12.42 3.10 -24.68
CA CYS A 230 -13.35 1.97 -24.67
C CYS A 230 -12.65 0.70 -24.13
N PRO A 231 -12.33 0.66 -22.83
CA PRO A 231 -11.34 -0.26 -22.30
C PRO A 231 -11.80 -1.70 -22.12
N VAL A 232 -13.11 -1.96 -22.14
CA VAL A 232 -13.65 -3.31 -22.08
C VAL A 232 -14.67 -3.49 -23.21
N VAL A 233 -14.41 -4.48 -24.05
CA VAL A 233 -15.26 -4.87 -25.17
C VAL A 233 -15.59 -6.35 -25.04
N SER A 234 -16.86 -6.72 -25.05
CA SER A 234 -17.28 -8.11 -24.84
C SER A 234 -18.15 -8.62 -25.99
N SER A 235 -17.87 -9.82 -26.48
CA SER A 235 -18.72 -10.54 -27.42
C SER A 235 -19.26 -11.82 -26.77
N ILE A 236 -20.42 -12.29 -27.23
CA ILE A 236 -21.06 -13.49 -26.67
C ILE A 236 -20.69 -14.68 -27.55
N LEU A 237 -20.02 -15.67 -26.97
CA LEU A 237 -19.68 -16.92 -27.62
C LEU A 237 -20.82 -17.94 -27.52
N GLN A 238 -21.51 -17.95 -26.39
CA GLN A 238 -22.56 -18.94 -26.11
C GLN A 238 -23.61 -18.36 -25.16
N TYR A 239 -24.88 -18.67 -25.39
CA TYR A 239 -25.98 -18.37 -24.48
C TYR A 239 -27.05 -19.46 -24.55
N GLU A 240 -27.16 -20.27 -23.51
CA GLU A 240 -28.00 -21.47 -23.52
C GLU A 240 -28.53 -21.89 -22.14
N ALA A 241 -29.56 -22.73 -22.17
CA ALA A 241 -30.09 -23.41 -21.00
C ALA A 241 -29.65 -24.88 -20.96
N CYS A 242 -29.26 -25.35 -19.78
CA CYS A 242 -28.87 -26.73 -19.50
C CYS A 242 -30.12 -27.58 -19.26
N MET A 243 -30.78 -28.00 -20.33
CA MET A 243 -32.07 -28.71 -20.26
C MET A 243 -31.98 -30.11 -19.63
N ASP A 244 -30.79 -30.70 -19.62
CA ASP A 244 -30.52 -32.04 -19.08
C ASP A 244 -30.47 -32.06 -17.53
N VAL A 245 -30.42 -30.88 -16.88
CA VAL A 245 -30.41 -30.75 -15.41
C VAL A 245 -31.84 -30.73 -14.88
N VAL A 246 -32.18 -31.71 -14.02
CA VAL A 246 -33.58 -31.98 -13.63
C VAL A 246 -33.88 -31.78 -12.14
N ASP A 247 -32.90 -31.39 -11.33
CA ASP A 247 -33.06 -31.30 -9.86
C ASP A 247 -33.97 -30.14 -9.41
N SER A 248 -34.15 -29.14 -10.27
CA SER A 248 -34.95 -27.95 -10.03
C SER A 248 -36.10 -27.82 -11.01
N ASP A 249 -37.14 -27.08 -10.61
CA ASP A 249 -38.21 -26.61 -11.48
C ASP A 249 -37.76 -25.47 -12.41
N HIS A 250 -36.55 -24.95 -12.22
CA HIS A 250 -35.82 -24.11 -13.16
C HIS A 250 -34.73 -24.89 -13.89
N LYS A 251 -34.33 -24.40 -15.07
CA LYS A 251 -33.18 -24.92 -15.83
C LYS A 251 -32.01 -23.94 -15.75
N PRO A 252 -30.78 -24.39 -15.39
CA PRO A 252 -29.63 -23.51 -15.34
C PRO A 252 -29.40 -22.80 -16.68
N VAL A 253 -29.02 -21.53 -16.65
CA VAL A 253 -28.68 -20.74 -17.83
C VAL A 253 -27.21 -20.35 -17.76
N ARG A 254 -26.48 -20.50 -18.86
CA ARG A 254 -25.08 -20.10 -18.97
C ARG A 254 -24.86 -19.16 -20.15
N CYS A 255 -23.98 -18.18 -19.96
CA CYS A 255 -23.49 -17.28 -20.98
C CYS A 255 -21.97 -17.25 -20.94
N ILE A 256 -21.32 -17.42 -22.09
CA ILE A 256 -19.86 -17.33 -22.23
C ILE A 256 -19.53 -16.06 -22.99
N PHE A 257 -18.70 -15.21 -22.38
CA PHE A 257 -18.20 -13.98 -22.97
C PHE A 257 -16.76 -14.17 -23.45
N SER A 258 -16.44 -13.64 -24.63
CA SER A 258 -15.07 -13.29 -25.02
C SER A 258 -14.90 -11.80 -24.75
N VAL A 259 -13.93 -11.46 -23.89
CA VAL A 259 -13.76 -10.09 -23.39
C VAL A 259 -12.37 -9.59 -23.73
N ASP A 260 -12.30 -8.54 -24.55
CA ASP A 260 -11.08 -7.80 -24.86
C ASP A 260 -10.93 -6.66 -23.85
N ILE A 261 -9.78 -6.64 -23.17
CA ILE A 261 -9.49 -5.70 -22.08
C ILE A 261 -8.27 -4.88 -22.45
N SER A 262 -8.42 -3.56 -22.54
CA SER A 262 -7.28 -2.66 -22.73
C SER A 262 -6.41 -2.70 -21.47
N ARG A 263 -5.14 -3.02 -21.65
CA ARG A 263 -4.17 -3.13 -20.57
C ARG A 263 -3.06 -2.10 -20.79
N ILE A 264 -2.73 -1.37 -19.74
CA ILE A 264 -1.60 -0.44 -19.78
C ILE A 264 -0.28 -1.23 -19.72
N ASP A 265 0.64 -0.90 -20.62
CA ASP A 265 2.03 -1.35 -20.54
C ASP A 265 2.77 -0.53 -19.47
N GLU A 266 3.11 -1.19 -18.37
CA GLU A 266 3.77 -0.56 -17.23
C GLU A 266 5.19 -0.06 -17.53
N SER A 267 5.89 -0.69 -18.48
CA SER A 267 7.22 -0.27 -18.90
C SER A 267 7.15 1.05 -19.66
N ILE A 268 6.26 1.11 -20.66
CA ILE A 268 6.02 2.33 -21.45
C ILE A 268 5.50 3.44 -20.53
N ARG A 269 4.51 3.15 -19.68
CA ARG A 269 3.98 4.13 -18.70
C ARG A 269 5.09 4.71 -17.83
N ARG A 270 6.02 3.89 -17.35
CA ARG A 270 7.16 4.34 -16.53
C ARG A 270 8.14 5.21 -17.33
N GLN A 271 8.42 4.85 -18.58
CA GLN A 271 9.29 5.64 -19.45
C GLN A 271 8.70 7.02 -19.71
N GLU A 272 7.42 7.09 -20.09
CA GLU A 272 6.69 8.33 -20.31
C GLU A 272 6.61 9.17 -19.05
N PHE A 273 6.28 8.57 -17.91
CA PHE A 273 6.26 9.26 -16.62
C PHE A 273 7.62 9.86 -16.25
N GLY A 274 8.71 9.11 -16.47
CA GLY A 274 10.06 9.62 -16.29
C GLY A 274 10.40 10.75 -17.27
N GLY A 275 9.91 10.66 -18.52
CA GLY A 275 10.00 11.74 -19.50
C GLY A 275 9.36 13.03 -18.99
N ILE A 276 8.12 12.94 -18.52
CA ILE A 276 7.36 14.07 -17.96
C ILE A 276 8.07 14.69 -16.76
N ILE A 277 8.57 13.88 -15.82
CA ILE A 277 9.31 14.37 -14.64
C ILE A 277 10.54 15.19 -15.07
N ARG A 278 11.27 14.72 -16.09
CA ARG A 278 12.48 15.40 -16.57
C ARG A 278 12.18 16.65 -17.38
N SER A 279 11.12 16.64 -18.20
CA SER A 279 10.80 17.75 -19.09
C SER A 279 9.99 18.85 -18.41
N ASN A 280 9.29 18.56 -17.31
CA ASN A 280 8.48 19.52 -16.60
C ASN A 280 9.32 20.30 -15.59
N GLU A 281 9.65 21.55 -15.94
CA GLU A 281 10.50 22.42 -15.11
C GLU A 281 9.95 22.64 -13.70
N LYS A 282 8.64 22.79 -13.55
CA LYS A 282 8.00 22.97 -12.23
C LYS A 282 8.14 21.73 -11.36
N ILE A 283 7.95 20.54 -11.92
CA ILE A 283 8.14 19.28 -11.17
C ILE A 283 9.61 19.14 -10.79
N ARG A 284 10.52 19.40 -11.74
CA ARG A 284 11.96 19.34 -11.49
C ARG A 284 12.39 20.31 -10.38
N SER A 285 11.94 21.56 -10.41
CA SER A 285 12.27 22.55 -9.36
C SER A 285 11.73 22.14 -7.99
N LEU A 286 10.51 21.58 -7.93
CA LEU A 286 9.93 21.06 -6.69
C LEU A 286 10.73 19.86 -6.15
N LEU A 287 11.16 18.95 -7.03
CA LEU A 287 11.99 17.81 -6.64
C LEU A 287 13.38 18.27 -6.17
N GLU A 288 14.01 19.20 -6.86
CA GLU A 288 15.28 19.81 -6.44
C GLU A 288 15.15 20.48 -5.06
N GLU A 289 14.05 21.22 -4.82
CA GLU A 289 13.77 21.81 -3.51
C GLU A 289 13.68 20.76 -2.40
N LEU A 290 12.97 19.65 -2.66
CA LEU A 290 12.82 18.54 -1.72
C LEU A 290 14.10 17.71 -1.50
N CYS A 291 14.99 17.69 -2.50
CA CYS A 291 16.25 16.96 -2.46
C CYS A 291 17.37 17.70 -1.71
N ASN A 292 17.17 18.96 -1.32
CA ASN A 292 18.20 19.72 -0.63
C ASN A 292 18.50 19.14 0.76
N VAL A 293 19.77 18.84 1.01
CA VAL A 293 20.26 18.53 2.36
C VAL A 293 20.48 19.84 3.11
N PRO A 294 19.82 20.06 4.28
CA PRO A 294 20.01 21.27 5.07
C PRO A 294 21.50 21.51 5.40
N GLU A 295 21.92 22.77 5.38
CA GLU A 295 23.27 23.12 5.80
C GLU A 295 23.47 22.82 7.29
N ILE A 296 24.45 21.98 7.60
CA ILE A 296 24.82 21.61 8.96
C ILE A 296 26.24 22.06 9.27
N ILE A 297 26.43 22.59 10.47
CA ILE A 297 27.75 22.86 11.04
C ILE A 297 27.99 21.92 12.21
N VAL A 298 29.13 21.24 12.19
CA VAL A 298 29.62 20.39 13.28
C VAL A 298 30.73 21.15 14.02
N SER A 299 30.72 21.15 15.35
CA SER A 299 31.61 22.00 16.15
C SER A 299 33.09 21.67 16.09
N THR A 300 33.45 20.42 15.73
CA THR A 300 34.86 19.98 15.65
C THR A 300 35.01 18.78 14.73
N ASN A 301 36.19 18.67 14.11
CA ASN A 301 36.61 17.50 13.33
C ASN A 301 37.48 16.54 14.17
N ASN A 302 37.89 16.95 15.37
CA ASN A 302 38.77 16.17 16.24
C ASN A 302 38.28 16.24 17.70
N ILE A 303 38.27 15.10 18.37
CA ILE A 303 37.95 14.96 19.79
C ILE A 303 39.09 14.19 20.46
N ILE A 304 39.59 14.71 21.56
CA ILE A 304 40.56 14.01 22.41
C ILE A 304 39.88 13.73 23.75
N LEU A 305 39.84 12.47 24.16
CA LEU A 305 39.26 12.01 25.43
C LEU A 305 40.38 11.50 26.33
N GLN A 306 40.39 11.90 27.60
CA GLN A 306 41.13 11.23 28.66
C GLN A 306 40.18 10.29 29.44
N ASN A 307 40.71 9.54 30.38
CA ASN A 307 39.92 8.57 31.15
C ASN A 307 38.72 9.25 31.84
N GLN A 308 37.51 8.71 31.61
CA GLN A 308 36.23 9.20 32.11
C GLN A 308 35.82 10.61 31.60
N ASP A 309 36.47 11.12 30.55
CA ASP A 309 36.10 12.40 29.94
C ASP A 309 34.88 12.26 29.03
N THR A 310 34.01 13.27 29.10
CA THR A 310 32.94 13.50 28.12
C THR A 310 33.26 14.72 27.28
N SER A 311 33.22 14.57 25.96
CA SER A 311 33.25 15.70 25.02
C SER A 311 31.87 15.95 24.44
N ILE A 312 31.54 17.22 24.20
CA ILE A 312 30.24 17.62 23.63
C ILE A 312 30.44 18.05 22.18
N LEU A 313 29.88 17.27 21.25
CA LEU A 313 29.79 17.58 19.84
C LEU A 313 28.49 18.35 19.59
N ARG A 314 28.58 19.57 19.04
CA ARG A 314 27.40 20.36 18.67
C ARG A 314 27.15 20.24 17.18
N ILE A 315 25.96 19.80 16.80
CA ILE A 315 25.51 19.73 15.41
C ILE A 315 24.41 20.77 15.22
N THR A 316 24.65 21.75 14.37
CA THR A 316 23.76 22.91 14.16
C THR A 316 23.09 22.84 12.80
N ASN A 317 21.76 22.89 12.75
CA ASN A 317 21.01 23.09 11.52
C ASN A 317 20.90 24.58 11.22
N LYS A 318 21.56 25.04 10.15
CA LYS A 318 21.52 26.43 9.68
C LYS A 318 20.34 26.72 8.76
N CYS A 319 19.60 25.69 8.32
CA CYS A 319 18.40 25.90 7.53
C CYS A 319 17.30 26.52 8.39
N GLY A 320 16.67 27.58 7.87
CA GLY A 320 15.55 28.26 8.51
C GLY A 320 14.18 27.64 8.27
N LYS A 321 14.09 26.62 7.40
CA LYS A 321 12.82 26.03 6.96
C LYS A 321 12.74 24.53 7.22
N ASP A 322 13.78 23.79 6.86
CA ASP A 322 13.75 22.33 6.82
C ASP A 322 14.38 21.67 8.05
N LYS A 323 13.82 20.53 8.42
CA LYS A 323 14.39 19.66 9.45
C LYS A 323 15.55 18.85 8.85
N ALA A 324 16.59 18.67 9.63
CA ALA A 324 17.68 17.76 9.30
C ALA A 324 17.57 16.50 10.18
N MET A 325 17.86 15.34 9.59
CA MET A 325 18.07 14.10 10.32
C MET A 325 19.56 13.83 10.34
N PHE A 326 20.11 13.43 11.48
CA PHE A 326 21.49 13.00 11.58
C PHE A 326 21.58 11.59 12.15
N GLU A 327 22.64 10.90 11.77
CA GLU A 327 23.03 9.58 12.23
C GLU A 327 24.55 9.53 12.31
N ILE A 328 25.09 9.10 13.44
CA ILE A 328 26.52 8.99 13.70
C ILE A 328 26.88 7.51 13.67
N VAL A 329 27.85 7.15 12.84
CA VAL A 329 28.35 5.79 12.70
C VAL A 329 29.86 5.76 12.92
N CYS A 330 30.38 4.60 13.33
CA CYS A 330 31.82 4.36 13.42
C CYS A 330 32.28 3.67 12.13
N GLU A 331 33.06 4.36 11.30
CA GLU A 331 33.53 3.79 10.02
C GLU A 331 34.76 2.91 10.20
N GLY A 332 35.66 3.26 11.14
CA GLY A 332 36.83 2.45 11.46
C GLY A 332 37.48 2.78 12.79
N GLN A 333 38.27 1.83 13.30
CA GLN A 333 39.04 1.95 14.54
C GLN A 333 40.50 1.52 14.31
N SER A 334 41.43 2.11 15.04
CA SER A 334 42.84 1.73 15.05
C SER A 334 43.42 1.88 16.46
N THR A 335 44.43 1.07 16.80
CA THR A 335 45.25 1.26 18.00
C THR A 335 46.49 2.06 17.60
N VAL A 336 46.77 3.12 18.35
CA VAL A 336 47.92 3.99 18.10
C VAL A 336 49.18 3.25 18.53
N LYS A 337 50.18 3.17 17.64
CA LYS A 337 51.49 2.57 17.94
C LYS A 337 52.37 3.56 18.72
N GLU A 338 53.46 3.08 19.32
CA GLU A 338 54.36 3.86 20.18
C GLU A 338 55.00 5.10 19.51
N ASP A 339 54.89 5.23 18.18
CA ASP A 339 55.33 6.36 17.35
C ASP A 339 54.27 7.49 17.23
N GLY A 340 53.10 7.34 17.87
CA GLY A 340 52.03 8.32 17.86
C GLY A 340 51.20 8.34 16.56
N GLN A 341 51.41 7.39 15.65
CA GLN A 341 50.61 7.24 14.43
C GLN A 341 49.62 6.08 14.56
N ALA A 342 48.35 6.34 14.23
CA ALA A 342 47.39 5.28 13.95
C ALA A 342 47.60 4.82 12.50
N GLN A 343 47.90 3.53 12.30
CA GLN A 343 47.93 2.92 10.97
C GLN A 343 46.82 1.88 10.88
N ASP A 344 46.18 1.82 9.71
CA ASP A 344 45.09 0.90 9.32
C ASP A 344 43.83 0.98 10.21
N HIS A 345 42.90 1.88 9.87
CA HIS A 345 41.54 1.85 10.43
C HIS A 345 40.81 0.63 9.90
N HIS A 346 40.65 -0.39 10.73
CA HIS A 346 39.88 -1.57 10.36
C HIS A 346 38.40 -1.20 10.24
N PRO A 347 37.76 -1.46 9.08
CA PRO A 347 36.35 -1.13 8.88
C PRO A 347 35.51 -1.95 9.85
N ARG A 348 34.68 -1.27 10.64
CA ARG A 348 33.93 -1.93 11.73
C ARG A 348 32.58 -2.50 11.32
N GLY A 349 32.18 -2.37 10.05
CA GLY A 349 30.84 -2.76 9.57
C GLY A 349 29.72 -2.10 10.40
N SER A 350 28.48 -2.56 10.25
CA SER A 350 27.31 -2.01 10.98
C SER A 350 27.25 -2.38 12.47
N PHE A 351 28.37 -2.79 13.10
CA PHE A 351 28.42 -3.36 14.45
C PHE A 351 28.42 -2.32 15.59
N GLY A 352 27.95 -1.09 15.33
CA GLY A 352 27.86 -0.01 16.32
C GLY A 352 29.21 0.54 16.78
N PHE A 353 29.21 1.30 17.88
CA PHE A 353 30.42 1.94 18.43
C PHE A 353 31.34 0.94 19.15
N PRO A 354 32.65 1.21 19.25
CA PRO A 354 33.56 0.42 20.08
C PRO A 354 33.11 0.39 21.54
N ARG A 355 33.40 -0.71 22.25
CA ARG A 355 32.94 -0.92 23.64
C ARG A 355 33.37 0.19 24.61
N TRP A 356 34.49 0.85 24.33
CA TRP A 356 35.02 1.92 25.17
C TRP A 356 34.43 3.30 24.84
N LEU A 357 33.59 3.42 23.81
CA LEU A 357 33.10 4.69 23.30
C LEU A 357 31.56 4.72 23.28
N GLU A 358 30.97 5.58 24.09
CA GLU A 358 29.54 5.87 24.06
C GLU A 358 29.28 7.18 23.29
N VAL A 359 28.28 7.16 22.40
CA VAL A 359 27.84 8.34 21.64
C VAL A 359 26.33 8.50 21.78
N THR A 360 25.91 9.56 22.46
CA THR A 360 24.50 9.76 22.84
C THR A 360 24.04 11.21 22.63
N PRO A 361 22.96 11.47 21.86
CA PRO A 361 22.28 10.54 20.96
C PRO A 361 23.11 10.26 19.69
N ALA A 362 23.11 9.01 19.24
CA ALA A 362 23.75 8.61 17.97
C ALA A 362 22.93 9.00 16.73
N ALA A 363 21.64 9.26 16.87
CA ALA A 363 20.78 9.71 15.77
C ALA A 363 19.65 10.60 16.27
N GLY A 364 19.12 11.47 15.41
CA GLY A 364 18.01 12.33 15.79
C GLY A 364 17.59 13.32 14.71
N ILE A 365 16.62 14.17 15.07
CA ILE A 365 16.07 15.22 14.21
C ILE A 365 16.44 16.58 14.79
N ILE A 366 17.01 17.46 13.96
CA ILE A 366 17.37 18.83 14.28
C ILE A 366 16.39 19.76 13.57
N LYS A 367 15.58 20.49 14.34
CA LYS A 367 14.64 21.48 13.79
C LYS A 367 15.39 22.66 13.15
N PRO A 368 14.71 23.47 12.32
CA PRO A 368 15.32 24.65 11.72
C PRO A 368 15.96 25.58 12.75
N ASN A 369 17.16 26.10 12.45
CA ASN A 369 17.94 26.98 13.32
C ASN A 369 18.24 26.44 14.72
N GLN A 370 18.16 25.13 14.95
CA GLN A 370 18.43 24.51 16.25
C GLN A 370 19.79 23.79 16.27
N ILE A 371 20.25 23.53 17.49
CA ILE A 371 21.49 22.81 17.79
C ILE A 371 21.12 21.57 18.59
N VAL A 372 21.71 20.44 18.24
CA VAL A 372 21.73 19.24 19.10
C VAL A 372 23.13 19.08 19.69
N GLU A 373 23.18 18.69 20.95
CA GLU A 373 24.41 18.36 21.67
C GLU A 373 24.49 16.83 21.77
N VAL A 374 25.59 16.27 21.30
CA VAL A 374 25.90 14.85 21.35
C VAL A 374 27.06 14.65 22.31
N SER A 375 26.86 13.85 23.35
CA SER A 375 27.93 13.44 24.26
C SER A 375 28.71 12.29 23.65
N VAL A 376 30.03 12.47 23.60
CA VAL A 376 31.01 11.45 23.21
C VAL A 376 31.83 11.14 24.46
N LEU A 377 31.57 9.98 25.08
CA LEU A 377 32.11 9.58 26.37
C LEU A 377 33.01 8.35 26.22
N HIS A 378 34.12 8.34 26.96
CA HIS A 378 34.92 7.14 27.16
C HIS A 378 34.37 6.33 28.35
N GLU A 379 33.91 5.10 28.12
CA GLU A 379 33.51 4.14 29.16
C GLU A 379 34.70 3.24 29.56
N GLU A 380 35.05 3.25 30.84
CA GLU A 380 36.02 2.28 31.40
C GLU A 380 35.29 0.98 31.76
N PHE A 381 35.65 -0.12 31.09
CA PHE A 381 35.33 -1.46 31.58
C PHE A 381 36.46 -1.90 32.52
N HIS A 382 36.21 -1.88 33.83
CA HIS A 382 37.06 -2.64 34.75
C HIS A 382 36.77 -4.12 34.53
N THR A 383 37.59 -4.80 33.73
CA THR A 383 37.73 -6.26 33.90
C THR A 383 38.16 -6.49 35.33
N LEU A 384 37.32 -7.19 36.11
CA LEU A 384 37.66 -7.67 37.45
C LEU A 384 39.09 -8.24 37.39
N GLU A 385 40.00 -7.73 38.21
CA GLU A 385 41.37 -8.22 38.28
C GLU A 385 41.36 -9.70 38.73
N GLU A 386 41.30 -10.64 37.79
CA GLU A 386 41.62 -12.04 38.08
C GLU A 386 43.13 -12.17 38.13
N PHE A 387 43.67 -12.18 39.35
CA PHE A 387 45.05 -12.56 39.60
C PHE A 387 45.19 -14.07 39.40
N VAL A 388 46.02 -14.50 38.45
CA VAL A 388 46.55 -15.87 38.39
C VAL A 388 48.05 -15.79 38.69
N ASP A 389 48.49 -16.48 39.75
CA ASP A 389 49.89 -16.59 40.21
C ASP A 389 50.63 -15.27 40.48
N GLY A 390 49.96 -14.27 41.07
CA GLY A 390 50.62 -13.10 41.66
C GLY A 390 51.28 -12.13 40.66
N VAL A 391 51.10 -12.33 39.36
CA VAL A 391 51.49 -11.39 38.31
C VAL A 391 50.24 -10.68 37.80
N PRO A 392 50.16 -9.34 37.82
CA PRO A 392 49.07 -8.63 37.17
C PRO A 392 49.09 -8.96 35.68
N GLN A 393 47.99 -9.48 35.14
CA GLN A 393 47.88 -9.84 33.72
C GLN A 393 47.72 -8.58 32.82
N ASN A 394 48.49 -7.52 33.07
CA ASN A 394 48.30 -6.19 32.45
C ASN A 394 49.38 -5.81 31.41
N CYS A 395 50.08 -6.78 30.81
CA CYS A 395 50.96 -6.51 29.65
C CYS A 395 50.35 -6.85 28.28
N TRP A 396 49.14 -7.44 28.26
CA TRP A 396 48.43 -7.81 27.02
C TRP A 396 47.02 -7.21 26.92
N CYS A 397 46.66 -6.30 27.83
CA CYS A 397 45.33 -5.70 27.82
C CYS A 397 45.30 -4.54 26.80
N GLU A 398 44.47 -4.66 25.77
CA GLU A 398 44.20 -3.61 24.77
C GLU A 398 43.75 -2.28 25.39
N ASP A 399 43.45 -2.25 26.69
CA ASP A 399 42.93 -1.12 27.47
C ASP A 399 43.99 -0.16 28.02
N THR A 400 45.28 -0.39 27.72
CA THR A 400 46.40 0.47 28.16
C THR A 400 47.02 1.29 27.04
N ARG A 401 46.45 1.24 25.82
CA ARG A 401 46.99 1.92 24.64
C ARG A 401 46.06 3.02 24.17
N ASP A 402 46.65 4.03 23.54
CA ASP A 402 45.91 5.07 22.83
C ASP A 402 45.08 4.46 21.70
N LYS A 403 43.81 4.82 21.64
CA LYS A 403 42.84 4.31 20.65
C LYS A 403 42.37 5.44 19.76
N GLU A 404 42.15 5.17 18.48
CA GLU A 404 41.60 6.14 17.53
C GLU A 404 40.41 5.55 16.79
N VAL A 405 39.35 6.35 16.62
CA VAL A 405 38.13 6.01 15.90
C VAL A 405 37.76 7.13 14.94
N ILE A 406 37.26 6.77 13.77
CA ILE A 406 36.62 7.70 12.83
C ILE A 406 35.10 7.58 12.98
N LEU A 407 34.50 8.62 13.56
CA LEU A 407 33.06 8.80 13.56
C LEU A 407 32.64 9.56 12.31
N VAL A 408 31.52 9.16 11.70
CA VAL A 408 30.93 9.85 10.55
C VAL A 408 29.54 10.30 10.91
N VAL A 409 29.31 11.61 10.85
CA VAL A 409 27.99 12.22 10.98
C VAL A 409 27.36 12.26 9.59
N ASN A 410 26.39 11.39 9.36
CA ASN A 410 25.55 11.35 8.17
C ASN A 410 24.34 12.25 8.38
N VAL A 411 24.12 13.20 7.49
CA VAL A 411 23.00 14.15 7.54
C VAL A 411 22.14 13.99 6.30
N ARG A 412 20.82 13.89 6.51
CA ARG A 412 19.80 13.87 5.45
C ARG A 412 18.74 14.94 5.72
N GLY A 413 18.19 15.53 4.66
CA GLY A 413 16.93 16.29 4.75
C GLY A 413 15.73 15.36 4.91
N SER A 414 14.58 15.89 5.32
CA SER A 414 13.36 15.09 5.56
C SER A 414 12.77 14.42 4.32
N CYS A 415 13.08 14.94 3.12
CA CYS A 415 12.48 14.51 1.86
C CYS A 415 13.52 14.10 0.80
N THR A 416 14.80 14.06 1.18
CA THR A 416 15.91 13.76 0.26
C THR A 416 16.50 12.38 0.52
N THR A 417 16.92 11.72 -0.56
CA THR A 417 17.75 10.51 -0.51
C THR A 417 19.24 10.82 -0.43
N GLU A 418 19.64 12.08 -0.65
CA GLU A 418 21.04 12.50 -0.56
C GLU A 418 21.49 12.61 0.90
N THR A 419 22.74 12.23 1.16
CA THR A 419 23.34 12.28 2.50
C THR A 419 24.64 13.06 2.45
N ARG A 420 24.77 14.10 3.28
CA ARG A 420 26.06 14.77 3.53
C ARG A 420 26.78 14.06 4.67
N ARG A 421 28.08 13.87 4.51
CA ARG A 421 28.93 13.17 5.49
C ARG A 421 29.94 14.13 6.08
N HIS A 422 30.15 14.04 7.39
CA HIS A 422 31.17 14.80 8.10
C HIS A 422 31.97 13.87 9.01
N CYS A 423 33.29 13.81 8.83
CA CYS A 423 34.16 12.89 9.55
C CYS A 423 34.79 13.56 10.78
N ILE A 424 34.78 12.85 11.90
CA ILE A 424 35.33 13.27 13.18
C ILE A 424 36.29 12.21 13.66
N ARG A 425 37.54 12.62 13.92
CA ARG A 425 38.54 11.76 14.52
C ARG A 425 38.44 11.85 16.04
N VAL A 426 38.22 10.71 16.69
CA VAL A 426 38.17 10.61 18.15
C VAL A 426 39.38 9.84 18.62
N ARG A 427 40.20 10.46 19.45
CA ARG A 427 41.39 9.85 20.03
C ARG A 427 41.23 9.74 21.54
N HIS A 428 41.40 8.54 22.07
CA HIS A 428 41.54 8.32 23.50
C HIS A 428 43.03 8.25 23.83
N CYS A 429 43.47 9.10 24.76
CA CYS A 429 44.85 9.12 25.26
C CYS A 429 44.89 8.55 26.67
N PHE A 430 45.58 7.42 26.86
CA PHE A 430 45.69 6.77 28.16
C PHE A 430 46.66 7.55 29.07
N SER A 431 46.19 7.97 30.24
CA SER A 431 47.02 8.66 31.24
C SER A 431 47.21 7.79 32.47
N ALA A 432 48.36 7.13 32.60
CA ALA A 432 48.77 6.45 33.83
C ALA A 432 48.96 7.46 34.97
N LYS A 433 47.95 7.67 35.84
CA LYS A 433 48.16 8.47 37.06
C LYS A 433 48.95 7.66 38.11
N ASN A 434 50.13 8.18 38.44
CA ASN A 434 51.09 7.79 39.47
C ASN A 434 50.50 7.11 40.74
N LYS A 435 50.82 5.83 40.95
CA LYS A 435 51.01 5.26 42.29
C LYS A 435 52.51 5.24 42.60
N HIS A 436 53.07 6.36 43.06
CA HIS A 436 54.39 6.35 43.70
C HIS A 436 54.20 6.73 45.17
N ILE A 437 54.40 5.74 46.05
CA ILE A 437 54.56 5.93 47.49
C ILE A 437 55.95 6.50 47.74
N ASP A 438 56.00 7.49 48.63
CA ASP A 438 57.16 8.24 49.08
C ASP A 438 58.37 7.38 49.49
N SER A 439 59.54 7.75 48.98
CA SER A 439 60.80 7.70 49.75
C SER A 439 61.64 8.95 49.46
N ARG A 440 61.71 9.83 50.46
CA ARG A 440 62.58 11.03 50.55
C ARG A 440 64.01 10.63 50.96
N PRO A 441 65.00 11.56 51.02
CA PRO A 441 65.23 12.79 50.23
C PRO A 441 66.72 12.95 49.80
N THR A 442 67.09 13.93 48.95
CA THR A 442 68.08 15.01 49.25
C THR A 442 68.45 15.91 48.05
N ASN A 443 68.55 17.21 48.37
CA ASN A 443 69.37 18.29 47.78
C ASN A 443 68.94 19.05 46.50
N SER A 444 68.63 20.35 46.73
CA SER A 444 68.99 21.55 45.94
C SER A 444 68.49 21.64 44.48
N THR A 445 67.90 22.71 43.93
CA THR A 445 67.89 24.15 44.26
C THR A 445 66.71 24.80 43.50
N GLN A 446 66.02 25.72 44.19
CA GLN A 446 65.26 26.90 43.75
C GLN A 446 65.14 27.24 42.23
N ILE A 447 63.90 27.52 41.76
CA ILE A 447 63.40 28.82 41.19
C ILE A 447 62.08 28.61 40.39
N GLN A 448 60.97 29.04 41.02
CA GLN A 448 59.90 29.95 40.53
C GLN A 448 59.42 29.94 39.06
N GLY A 449 58.08 29.87 38.85
CA GLY A 449 57.47 30.23 37.55
C GLY A 449 55.97 29.97 37.32
N ASN A 450 55.11 30.72 38.02
CA ASN A 450 53.74 31.16 37.66
C ASN A 450 52.65 30.22 37.12
N VAL A 451 51.70 29.95 38.03
CA VAL A 451 50.26 29.76 37.80
C VAL A 451 49.63 31.06 37.25
N LEU A 452 48.76 30.97 36.24
CA LEU A 452 47.67 31.94 36.04
C LEU A 452 46.37 31.23 35.65
N LYS A 453 45.37 31.35 36.54
CA LYS A 453 43.98 30.94 36.36
C LYS A 453 43.20 32.03 35.60
N ARG A 454 42.43 31.57 34.61
CA ARG A 454 41.03 31.91 34.28
C ARG A 454 40.41 33.17 34.93
N SER A 455 40.21 34.21 34.13
CA SER A 455 38.94 34.97 33.99
C SER A 455 39.16 36.16 33.04
N ASP A 456 38.35 36.27 31.98
CA ASP A 456 37.47 37.42 31.77
C ASP A 456 36.82 37.43 30.38
N PHE A 457 35.50 37.57 30.39
CA PHE A 457 34.66 37.90 29.25
C PHE A 457 34.90 39.35 28.83
N ARG A 458 35.12 39.62 27.53
CA ARG A 458 34.63 40.85 26.90
C ARG A 458 34.48 40.71 25.38
N ARG A 459 33.29 41.11 24.91
CA ARG A 459 32.88 41.32 23.52
C ARG A 459 33.91 42.12 22.72
N ILE A 460 34.25 41.65 21.52
CA ILE A 460 34.60 42.52 20.39
C ILE A 460 33.90 41.95 19.14
N SER A 461 33.16 42.84 18.49
CA SER A 461 32.53 42.68 17.18
C SER A 461 33.56 42.91 16.09
N GLY A 462 33.44 42.24 14.94
CA GLY A 462 34.24 42.59 13.76
C GLY A 462 34.33 41.46 12.77
N SER A 463 33.46 41.49 11.77
CA SER A 463 33.53 40.71 10.55
C SER A 463 34.43 41.47 9.56
N SER A 464 35.44 40.80 9.02
CA SER A 464 35.83 40.80 7.59
C SER A 464 37.19 40.12 7.41
N ASP A 465 37.24 39.23 6.43
CA ASP A 465 38.37 38.95 5.54
C ASP A 465 39.61 38.26 6.10
N ILE A 466 39.59 36.92 6.06
CA ILE A 466 40.67 36.13 5.43
C ILE A 466 40.02 35.07 4.53
N VAL A 467 39.50 35.54 3.40
CA VAL A 467 39.60 34.78 2.15
C VAL A 467 41.06 34.95 1.74
N ASP A 468 41.86 33.88 1.68
CA ASP A 468 42.91 33.69 0.66
C ASP A 468 43.88 32.50 0.90
N ASP A 469 43.90 31.85 2.08
CA ASP A 469 44.97 30.88 2.37
C ASP A 469 44.68 29.38 2.11
N LEU A 470 43.61 29.01 1.39
CA LEU A 470 43.36 27.60 1.03
C LEU A 470 43.08 27.33 -0.46
N ARG A 471 43.34 28.32 -1.33
CA ARG A 471 43.63 28.06 -2.74
C ARG A 471 45.13 27.80 -2.86
N ASN A 472 45.55 26.57 -2.58
CA ASN A 472 46.74 25.90 -3.12
C ASN A 472 47.10 24.75 -2.18
N LEU A 473 46.75 23.53 -2.57
CA LEU A 473 47.73 22.44 -2.76
C LEU A 473 47.00 21.19 -3.24
N HIS A 474 47.51 20.67 -4.34
CA HIS A 474 47.11 19.44 -4.98
C HIS A 474 47.23 18.21 -4.06
N THR A 475 46.44 17.20 -4.44
CA THR A 475 46.46 15.76 -4.12
C THR A 475 47.86 15.15 -3.85
N PRO A 476 47.93 14.01 -3.14
CA PRO A 476 47.43 12.72 -3.65
C PRO A 476 46.04 12.31 -3.18
#